data_AF-A0A9Q5V7I5-F1
#
_entry.id   AF-A0A9Q5V7I5-F1
#
_cell.length_a   1.000
_cell.length_b   1.000
_cell.length_c   1.000
_cell.angle_alpha   90.00
_cell.angle_beta   90.00
_cell.angle_gamma   90.00
#
_symmetry.space_group_name_H-M   'P 1'
#
loop_
_entity.id
_entity.type
_entity.pdbx_description
1 polymer ?
#
loop_
_entity_poly.entity_id
_entity_poly.type
_entity_poly.pdbx_seq_one_letter_code
_entity_poly.pdbx_strand_id
1 'polypeptide(L)' 'MSELSRPENKWDIFKNSKGQWQWSCSDPNGRFLGASTETFDNEESCVTNAREQGYSGE' A
#
# COMPACT_ATOMS: atom_id res chain seq x y z
N MET A 1 2.86 -29.68 -6.08
CA MET A 1 2.20 -28.86 -5.05
C MET A 1 1.93 -27.53 -5.70
N SER A 2 0.67 -27.25 -6.03
CA SER A 2 0.32 -26.03 -6.75
C SER A 2 0.56 -24.85 -5.80
N GLU A 3 1.60 -24.07 -6.08
CA GLU A 3 1.75 -22.72 -5.55
C GLU A 3 0.51 -21.93 -6.02
N LEU A 4 -0.53 -21.94 -5.20
CA LEU A 4 -1.59 -20.95 -5.31
C LEU A 4 -0.89 -19.62 -5.05
N SER A 5 -0.44 -18.96 -6.11
CA SER A 5 -0.10 -17.55 -6.11
C SER A 5 -1.31 -16.86 -5.48
N ARG A 6 -1.22 -16.55 -4.19
CA ARG A 6 -2.28 -15.83 -3.50
C ARG A 6 -2.40 -14.54 -4.29
N PRO A 7 -3.61 -14.16 -4.72
CA PRO A 7 -3.75 -13.01 -5.58
C PRO A 7 -3.23 -11.82 -4.76
N GLU A 8 -2.19 -11.17 -5.29
CA GLU A 8 -1.42 -10.18 -4.53
C GLU A 8 -2.24 -8.92 -4.34
N ASN A 9 -2.23 -8.41 -3.11
CA ASN A 9 -2.89 -7.17 -2.78
C ASN A 9 -2.30 -6.04 -3.62
N LYS A 10 -3.15 -5.19 -4.17
CA LYS A 10 -2.74 -3.98 -4.87
C LYS A 10 -2.43 -2.90 -3.84
N TRP A 11 -1.19 -2.42 -3.86
CA TRP A 11 -0.75 -1.31 -3.03
C TRP A 11 -0.43 -0.12 -3.92
N ASP A 12 -1.09 1.00 -3.65
CA ASP A 12 -0.90 2.26 -4.35
C ASP A 12 -0.23 3.24 -3.39
N ILE A 13 1.01 3.63 -3.70
CA ILE A 13 1.72 4.74 -3.04
C ILE A 13 1.51 5.98 -3.88
N PHE A 14 0.88 7.01 -3.33
CA PHE A 14 0.55 8.22 -4.07
C PHE A 14 0.74 9.47 -3.24
N LYS A 15 0.90 10.60 -3.94
CA LYS A 15 0.99 11.92 -3.32
C LYS A 15 -0.38 12.60 -3.40
N ASN A 16 -0.92 12.99 -2.26
CA ASN A 16 -2.20 13.68 -2.19
C ASN A 16 -2.08 15.14 -2.67
N SER A 17 -3.22 15.85 -2.78
CA SER A 17 -3.27 17.24 -3.25
C SER A 17 -2.51 18.24 -2.36
N LYS A 18 -2.19 17.85 -1.11
CA LYS A 18 -1.38 18.67 -0.18
C LYS A 18 0.11 18.45 -0.37
N GLY A 19 0.50 17.57 -1.30
CA GLY A 19 1.90 17.22 -1.50
C GLY A 19 2.44 16.26 -0.44
N GLN A 20 1.57 15.51 0.23
CA GLN A 20 1.98 14.51 1.22
C GLN A 20 1.73 13.10 0.68
N TRP A 21 2.59 12.16 1.05
CA TRP A 21 2.56 10.77 0.65
C TRP A 21 1.58 9.97 1.48
N GLN A 22 0.83 9.09 0.83
CA GLN A 22 -0.09 8.14 1.43
C GLN A 22 -0.06 6.83 0.66
N TRP A 23 -0.47 5.76 1.33
CA TRP A 23 -0.63 4.45 0.72
C TRP A 23 -2.08 3.97 0.85
N SER A 24 -2.55 3.22 -0.14
CA SER A 24 -3.81 2.48 -0.05
C SER A 24 -3.62 1.05 -0.54
N CYS A 25 -4.30 0.12 0.12
CA CYS A 25 -4.27 -1.31 -0.16
C CYS A 25 -5.68 -1.77 -0.56
N SER A 26 -5.78 -2.41 -1.71
CA SER A 26 -6.99 -3.04 -2.22
C SER A 26 -6.72 -4.49 -2.58
N ASP A 27 -7.70 -5.35 -2.36
CA ASP A 27 -7.68 -6.71 -2.85
C ASP A 27 -7.68 -6.70 -4.40
N PRO A 28 -7.11 -7.71 -5.06
CA PRO A 28 -7.18 -7.88 -6.52
C PRO A 28 -8.59 -7.79 -7.11
N ASN A 29 -9.62 -8.12 -6.33
CA ASN A 29 -11.04 -7.97 -6.72
C ASN A 29 -11.57 -6.52 -6.57
N GLY A 30 -10.72 -5.56 -6.20
CA GLY A 30 -11.06 -4.14 -6.03
C GLY A 30 -11.69 -3.82 -4.66
N ARG A 31 -11.63 -4.74 -3.70
CA ARG A 31 -12.13 -4.49 -2.35
C ARG A 31 -11.11 -3.68 -1.55
N PHE A 32 -11.51 -2.54 -1.01
CA PHE A 32 -10.65 -1.75 -0.13
C PHE A 32 -10.29 -2.54 1.13
N LEU A 33 -9.00 -2.69 1.40
CA LEU A 33 -8.47 -3.40 2.57
C LEU A 33 -8.00 -2.42 3.63
N GLY A 34 -7.40 -1.30 3.23
CA GLY A 34 -6.94 -0.27 4.14
C GLY A 34 -6.21 0.86 3.44
N ALA A 35 -5.90 1.93 4.18
CA ALA A 35 -5.07 3.03 3.73
C ALA A 35 -4.33 3.64 4.92
N SER A 36 -3.33 4.46 4.62
CA SER A 36 -2.60 5.20 5.64
C SER A 36 -3.54 6.19 6.36
N THR A 37 -3.61 6.06 7.68
CA THR A 37 -4.29 7.03 8.55
C THR A 37 -3.51 8.34 8.65
N GLU A 38 -2.20 8.26 8.46
CA GLU A 38 -1.28 9.39 8.49
C GLU A 38 -0.77 9.71 7.07
N THR A 39 -0.29 10.93 6.91
CA THR A 39 0.33 11.45 5.69
C THR A 39 1.80 11.71 5.94
N PHE A 40 2.67 11.35 5.00
CA PHE A 40 4.12 11.47 5.16
C PHE A 40 4.70 12.57 4.26
N ASP A 41 5.73 13.26 4.71
CA ASP A 41 6.40 14.28 3.88
C ASP A 41 7.29 13.68 2.77
N ASN A 42 7.69 12.41 2.93
CA ASN A 42 8.58 11.71 2.02
C ASN A 42 8.05 10.30 1.66
N GLU A 43 8.35 9.87 0.44
CA GLU A 43 7.91 8.58 -0.10
C GLU A 43 8.46 7.40 0.71
N GLU A 44 9.74 7.47 1.11
CA GLU A 44 10.42 6.40 1.84
C GLU A 44 9.75 6.08 3.18
N SER A 45 9.33 7.10 3.94
CA SER A 45 8.59 6.93 5.19
C SER A 45 7.21 6.32 4.93
N CYS A 46 6.55 6.73 3.85
CA CYS A 46 5.27 6.15 3.44
C CYS A 46 5.41 4.67 3.07
N VAL A 47 6.43 4.31 2.29
CA VAL A 47 6.72 2.93 1.90
C VAL A 47 7.12 2.09 3.11
N THR A 48 7.91 2.65 4.02
CA THR A 48 8.30 1.97 5.27
C THR A 48 7.07 1.62 6.10
N ASN A 49 6.17 2.59 6.30
CA ASN A 49 4.93 2.32 7.02
C ASN A 49 4.02 1.33 6.28
N ALA A 50 3.92 1.41 4.95
CA ALA A 50 3.21 0.42 4.16
C ALA A 50 3.78 -0.99 4.38
N ARG A 51 5.12 -1.13 4.45
CA ARG A 51 5.80 -2.41 4.72
C ARG A 51 5.47 -2.95 6.10
N GLU A 52 5.40 -2.10 7.12
CA GLU A 52 4.93 -2.49 8.46
C GLU A 52 3.49 -3.03 8.46
N GLN A 53 2.66 -2.56 7.52
CA GLN A 53 1.28 -3.02 7.34
C GLN A 53 1.15 -4.25 6.42
N GLY A 54 2.26 -4.75 5.88
CA GLY A 54 2.29 -5.95 5.03
C GLY A 54 2.55 -5.70 3.55
N TYR A 55 2.91 -4.49 3.14
CA TYR A 55 3.41 -4.24 1.79
C TYR A 55 4.73 -4.98 1.59
N SER A 56 4.75 -5.93 0.66
CA SER A 56 5.95 -6.74 0.39
C SER A 56 6.93 -6.03 -0.55
N GLY A 57 6.43 -5.11 -1.39
CA GLY A 57 7.20 -4.41 -2.42
C GLY A 57 7.70 -5.37 -3.50
N GLU A 58 7.19 -5.22 -4.72
CA GLU A 58 7.84 -5.74 -5.93
C GLU A 58 8.67 -4.65 -6.61
#